data_AF-A0A1E1VYA5-F1
#
_entry.id   AF-A0A1E1VYA5-F1
#
_cell.length_a   1.000
_cell.length_b   1.000
_cell.length_c   1.000
_cell.angle_alpha   90.00
_cell.angle_beta   90.00
_cell.angle_gamma   90.00
#
_symmetry.space_group_name_H-M   'P 1'
#
loop_
_entity.id
_entity.type
_entity.pdbx_description
1 polymer ?
#
loop_
_entity_poly.entity_id
_entity_poly.type
_entity_poly.pdbx_seq_one_letter_code
_entity_poly.pdbx_strand_id
1 'polypeptide(L)'
;NDPVRPPPPSHKDILKKFVDCFSEQFEYEIVKLKTQHKVPNGTHAHDESDYSEDTDSPKIQHKPFFRRLSFKGLRRGKGLFHKQHSDEVELSSNLNKQSKTKLAKIVVECRKEGLVNYLTPESLEQPGGPQKWEKCRLALVKTVGGYMLEFYSPPKAQKPRSGVFCFLISEARETTALEMPDHENTFVLKADNNMEYVIEAADVDDMKSW
;
A
#
# COMPACT_ATOMS: atom_id res chain seq x y z
N ASN A 1 -16.97 53.63 15.86
CA ASN A 1 -17.16 52.40 15.05
C ASN A 1 -15.99 51.48 15.27
N ASP A 2 -16.05 50.67 16.31
CA ASP A 2 -15.09 49.58 16.49
C ASP A 2 -15.35 48.52 15.42
N PRO A 3 -14.32 48.05 14.68
CA PRO A 3 -14.49 46.98 13.73
C PRO A 3 -14.81 45.70 14.50
N VAL A 4 -16.06 45.24 14.37
CA VAL A 4 -16.55 44.00 14.97
C VAL A 4 -15.64 42.86 14.50
N ARG A 5 -14.93 42.24 15.45
CA ARG A 5 -14.06 41.08 15.17
C ARG A 5 -14.93 39.97 14.59
N PRO A 6 -14.55 39.35 13.45
CA PRO A 6 -15.33 38.28 12.87
C PRO A 6 -15.43 37.09 13.85
N PRO A 7 -16.56 36.38 13.87
CA PRO A 7 -16.76 35.24 14.74
C PRO A 7 -15.71 34.15 14.44
N PRO A 8 -15.30 33.37 15.45
CA PRO A 8 -14.38 32.27 15.24
C PRO A 8 -14.98 31.25 14.25
N PRO A 9 -14.16 30.63 13.40
CA PRO A 9 -14.64 29.67 12.41
C PRO A 9 -15.29 28.47 13.11
N SER A 10 -16.40 28.00 12.55
CA SER A 10 -17.06 26.81 13.07
C SER A 10 -16.22 25.56 12.77
N HIS A 11 -16.49 24.47 13.48
CA HIS A 11 -15.87 23.18 13.18
C HIS A 11 -16.11 22.73 11.72
N LYS A 12 -17.28 23.08 11.15
CA LYS A 12 -17.58 22.79 9.73
C LYS A 12 -16.69 23.61 8.79
N ASP A 13 -16.41 24.86 9.12
CA ASP A 13 -15.54 25.73 8.31
C ASP A 13 -14.09 25.27 8.36
N ILE A 14 -13.63 24.81 9.53
CA ILE A 14 -12.30 24.22 9.70
C ILE A 14 -12.18 22.92 8.90
N LEU A 15 -13.16 22.02 9.01
CA LEU A 15 -13.18 20.76 8.26
C LEU A 15 -13.17 21.02 6.76
N LYS A 16 -13.99 21.96 6.28
CA LYS A 16 -14.02 22.36 4.88
C LYS A 16 -12.65 22.86 4.41
N LYS A 17 -12.05 23.82 5.12
CA LYS A 17 -10.71 24.33 4.79
C LYS A 17 -9.65 23.24 4.80
N PHE A 18 -9.74 22.28 5.72
CA PHE A 18 -8.82 21.15 5.77
C PHE A 18 -8.94 20.26 4.53
N VAL A 19 -10.17 19.88 4.16
CA VAL A 19 -10.43 19.05 2.97
C VAL A 19 -10.00 19.76 1.70
N ASP A 20 -10.31 21.06 1.57
CA ASP A 20 -9.95 21.87 0.40
C ASP A 20 -8.41 21.94 0.27
N CYS A 21 -7.72 22.33 1.35
CA CYS A 21 -6.26 22.44 1.36
C CYS A 21 -5.56 21.08 1.15
N PHE A 22 -6.08 20.01 1.74
CA PHE A 22 -5.55 18.66 1.54
C PHE A 22 -5.69 18.22 0.08
N SER A 23 -6.86 18.42 -0.52
CA SER A 23 -7.14 18.01 -1.90
C SER A 23 -6.22 18.72 -2.88
N GLU A 24 -6.08 20.05 -2.76
CA GLU A 24 -5.18 20.84 -3.59
C GLU A 24 -3.72 20.37 -3.47
N GLN A 25 -3.24 20.18 -2.24
CA GLN A 25 -1.86 19.76 -1.99
C GLN A 25 -1.61 18.32 -2.47
N PHE A 26 -2.58 17.42 -2.32
CA PHE A 26 -2.48 16.04 -2.76
C PHE A 26 -2.40 15.95 -4.29
N GLU A 27 -3.27 16.66 -5.01
CA GLU A 27 -3.24 16.73 -6.47
C GLU A 27 -1.90 17.29 -6.98
N TYR A 28 -1.41 18.36 -6.35
CA TYR A 28 -0.11 18.95 -6.67
C TYR A 28 1.03 17.92 -6.56
N GLU A 29 1.10 17.16 -5.46
CA GLU A 29 2.15 16.14 -5.28
C GLU A 29 2.01 14.97 -6.27
N ILE A 30 0.79 14.54 -6.60
CA ILE A 30 0.56 13.49 -7.61
C ILE A 30 1.03 13.94 -9.00
N VAL A 31 0.71 15.16 -9.43
CA VAL A 31 1.15 15.71 -10.73
C VAL A 31 2.66 15.84 -10.78
N LYS A 32 3.28 16.32 -9.69
CA LYS A 32 4.73 16.43 -9.53
C LYS A 32 5.43 15.07 -9.62
N LEU A 33 4.88 14.02 -9.00
CA LEU A 33 5.38 12.65 -9.12
C LEU A 33 5.32 12.15 -10.58
N LYS A 34 4.19 12.36 -11.26
CA LYS A 34 4.02 11.96 -12.67
C LYS A 34 4.98 12.69 -13.62
N THR A 35 5.34 13.93 -13.33
CA THR A 35 6.30 14.71 -14.14
C THR A 35 7.75 14.31 -13.89
N GLN A 36 8.10 13.88 -12.67
CA GLN A 36 9.44 13.36 -12.36
C GLN A 36 9.73 11.98 -12.97
N HIS A 37 8.71 11.17 -13.26
CA HIS A 37 8.86 9.87 -13.91
C HIS A 37 9.00 9.91 -15.44
N LYS A 38 8.95 11.09 -16.07
CA LYS A 38 9.27 11.26 -17.49
C LYS A 38 10.74 11.66 -17.64
N VAL A 39 11.64 10.69 -17.57
CA VAL A 39 13.03 10.86 -18.04
C VAL A 39 13.11 10.31 -19.48
N PRO A 40 13.70 11.03 -20.45
CA PRO A 40 13.81 10.58 -21.83
C PRO A 40 14.74 9.37 -21.95
N ASN A 41 14.27 8.35 -22.67
CA ASN A 41 15.02 7.14 -23.01
C ASN A 41 16.16 7.48 -23.98
N GLY A 42 17.40 7.40 -23.52
CA GLY A 42 18.62 7.56 -24.31
C GLY A 42 19.58 6.41 -24.05
N THR A 43 19.58 5.44 -24.98
CA THR A 43 20.67 4.57 -25.44
C THR A 43 21.94 4.42 -24.57
N HIS A 44 22.23 3.18 -24.14
CA HIS A 44 23.55 2.51 -24.14
C HIS A 44 23.29 1.00 -23.86
N ALA A 45 23.36 0.14 -24.87
CA ALA A 45 24.55 -0.60 -25.32
C ALA A 45 24.92 -1.79 -24.39
N HIS A 46 24.49 -2.98 -24.83
CA HIS A 46 25.14 -4.29 -24.79
C HIS A 46 26.42 -4.42 -23.91
N ASP A 47 26.39 -5.34 -22.94
CA ASP A 47 27.50 -6.29 -22.77
C ASP A 47 27.03 -7.59 -22.10
N GLU A 48 27.49 -8.71 -22.66
CA GLU A 48 27.27 -10.09 -22.24
C GLU A 48 28.45 -10.57 -21.40
N SER A 49 28.20 -11.37 -20.36
CA SER A 49 29.11 -12.34 -19.69
C SER A 49 28.64 -12.52 -18.23
N ASP A 50 28.78 -13.64 -17.52
CA ASP A 50 29.19 -15.02 -17.76
C ASP A 50 28.83 -15.77 -16.46
N TYR A 51 28.76 -17.09 -16.54
CA TYR A 51 28.48 -18.09 -15.51
C TYR A 51 29.08 -17.85 -14.12
N SER A 52 28.33 -18.21 -13.06
CA SER A 52 28.91 -18.94 -11.93
C SER A 52 27.86 -19.76 -11.20
N GLU A 53 28.12 -21.06 -11.19
CA GLU A 53 27.47 -22.13 -10.44
C GLU A 53 27.83 -22.06 -8.94
N ASP A 54 27.04 -22.76 -8.13
CA ASP A 54 27.26 -23.17 -6.73
C ASP A 54 27.23 -22.13 -5.60
N THR A 55 26.28 -22.30 -4.67
CA THR A 55 26.58 -22.73 -3.29
C THR A 55 25.31 -23.02 -2.49
N ASP A 56 25.28 -24.24 -1.94
CA ASP A 56 24.36 -24.76 -0.94
C ASP A 56 24.49 -24.02 0.41
N SER A 57 23.37 -23.65 1.08
CA SER A 57 23.19 -23.47 2.55
C SER A 57 21.88 -22.71 2.91
N PRO A 58 21.35 -22.80 4.14
CA PRO A 58 20.55 -23.89 4.70
C PRO A 58 19.10 -23.47 5.01
N LYS A 59 18.23 -24.46 5.29
CA LYS A 59 16.85 -24.29 5.76
C LYS A 59 16.78 -23.39 7.00
N ILE A 60 16.06 -22.26 6.91
CA ILE A 60 15.72 -21.42 8.06
C ILE A 60 14.20 -21.40 8.24
N GLN A 61 13.76 -21.93 9.37
CA GLN A 61 12.38 -21.84 9.86
C GLN A 61 12.02 -20.38 10.11
N HIS A 62 11.14 -19.81 9.30
CA HIS A 62 10.70 -18.43 9.46
C HIS A 62 9.37 -18.37 10.24
N LYS A 63 9.45 -17.95 11.50
CA LYS A 63 8.32 -17.37 12.24
C LYS A 63 7.89 -16.06 11.55
N PRO A 64 6.59 -15.69 11.58
CA PRO A 64 6.11 -14.48 10.92
C PRO A 64 6.67 -13.23 11.60
N PHE A 65 7.68 -12.64 10.99
CA PHE A 65 8.24 -11.36 11.40
C PHE A 65 7.32 -10.24 10.89
N PHE A 66 6.74 -9.48 11.82
CA PHE A 66 6.00 -8.26 11.54
C PHE A 66 6.79 -7.34 10.61
N ARG A 67 6.21 -7.01 9.46
CA ARG A 67 6.81 -6.10 8.47
C ARG A 67 6.93 -4.69 9.04
N ARG A 68 8.14 -4.34 9.48
CA ARG A 68 8.52 -2.99 9.89
C ARG A 68 9.00 -2.21 8.67
N LEU A 69 8.17 -1.33 8.12
CA LEU A 69 8.65 -0.31 7.19
C LEU A 69 9.41 0.75 8.00
N SER A 70 10.75 0.69 8.01
CA SER A 70 11.57 1.77 8.55
C SER A 70 11.98 2.72 7.42
N PHE A 71 11.48 3.95 7.44
CA PHE A 71 12.10 5.05 6.71
C PHE A 71 13.47 5.33 7.36
N LYS A 72 14.54 4.79 6.78
CA LYS A 72 15.91 5.24 7.04
C LYS A 72 16.36 6.02 5.83
N GLY A 73 16.43 7.35 5.96
CA GLY A 73 16.97 8.17 4.90
C GLY A 73 16.74 9.66 5.13
N LEU A 74 17.48 10.25 6.08
CA LEU A 74 18.13 11.56 5.95
C LEU A 74 18.80 11.91 7.28
N ARG A 75 20.12 11.73 7.37
CA ARG A 75 20.99 12.61 8.19
C ARG A 75 22.32 12.78 7.49
N ARG A 76 22.41 13.88 6.75
CA ARG A 76 23.64 14.53 6.31
C ARG A 76 24.14 15.40 7.47
N GLY A 77 25.43 15.34 7.79
CA GLY A 77 26.12 16.43 8.50
C GLY A 77 26.94 16.06 9.74
N LYS A 78 28.26 15.94 9.50
CA LYS A 78 29.44 16.10 10.38
C LYS A 78 29.27 16.76 11.76
N GLY A 79 29.96 16.19 12.76
CA GLY A 79 30.36 16.83 14.00
C GLY A 79 31.34 15.93 14.77
N LEU A 80 32.57 16.39 14.91
CA LEU A 80 33.76 15.65 15.35
C LEU A 80 34.15 16.18 16.76
N PHE A 81 34.41 15.25 17.69
CA PHE A 81 35.22 15.37 18.92
C PHE A 81 34.64 15.83 20.29
N HIS A 82 35.29 15.19 21.30
CA HIS A 82 35.62 15.57 22.70
C HIS A 82 34.64 15.29 23.86
N LYS A 83 34.80 14.07 24.40
CA LYS A 83 35.00 13.74 25.83
C LYS A 83 35.35 14.93 26.74
N GLN A 84 34.54 15.22 27.76
CA GLN A 84 35.00 15.31 29.16
C GLN A 84 33.84 15.32 30.18
N HIS A 85 34.16 14.72 31.31
CA HIS A 85 33.44 14.50 32.56
C HIS A 85 33.22 15.82 33.32
N SER A 86 32.05 16.05 33.93
CA SER A 86 31.93 16.74 35.23
C SER A 86 30.50 16.68 35.78
N ASP A 87 30.37 16.12 36.98
CA ASP A 87 29.26 16.34 37.92
C ASP A 87 29.22 17.82 38.34
N GLU A 88 28.02 18.41 38.38
CA GLU A 88 27.56 19.36 39.40
C GLU A 88 26.03 19.59 39.26
N VAL A 89 25.42 19.87 40.40
CA VAL A 89 24.00 19.95 40.71
C VAL A 89 23.43 21.36 40.44
N GLU A 90 22.19 21.44 39.92
CA GLU A 90 21.05 22.22 40.45
C GLU A 90 20.00 22.64 39.39
N LEU A 91 18.76 22.19 39.66
CA LEU A 91 17.45 22.85 39.55
C LEU A 91 17.30 24.04 38.57
N SER A 92 16.47 23.87 37.52
CA SER A 92 15.31 24.73 37.16
C SER A 92 14.81 24.48 35.73
N SER A 93 13.50 24.26 35.62
CA SER A 93 12.61 24.55 34.47
C SER A 93 13.18 24.48 33.05
N ASN A 94 12.88 23.40 32.32
CA ASN A 94 12.79 23.47 30.87
C ASN A 94 11.57 22.69 30.37
N LEU A 95 10.48 23.42 30.23
CA LEU A 95 9.41 23.20 29.29
C LEU A 95 10.01 23.08 27.88
N ASN A 96 10.46 21.90 27.48
CA ASN A 96 10.46 21.49 26.08
C ASN A 96 10.98 20.07 25.93
N LYS A 97 10.43 19.41 24.90
CA LYS A 97 11.08 18.31 24.18
C LYS A 97 10.87 16.92 24.77
N GLN A 98 9.60 16.50 24.89
CA GLN A 98 9.29 15.08 24.73
C GLN A 98 7.86 14.76 24.26
N SER A 99 7.26 15.59 23.40
CA SER A 99 6.23 15.08 22.48
C SER A 99 6.92 14.36 21.30
N LYS A 100 7.67 13.29 21.59
CA LYS A 100 7.87 12.26 20.56
C LYS A 100 6.49 11.65 20.35
N THR A 101 5.72 12.23 19.43
CA THR A 101 4.54 11.60 18.86
C THR A 101 4.97 10.20 18.46
N LYS A 102 4.65 9.21 19.30
CA LYS A 102 4.77 7.81 18.93
C LYS A 102 3.86 7.72 17.72
N LEU A 103 4.44 7.68 16.52
CA LEU A 103 3.74 7.34 15.30
C LEU A 103 2.93 6.11 15.66
N ALA A 104 1.61 6.29 15.77
CA ALA A 104 0.71 5.22 16.16
C ALA A 104 1.02 4.08 15.21
N LYS A 105 1.36 2.91 15.76
CA LYS A 105 1.50 1.71 14.94
C LYS A 105 0.15 1.55 14.27
N ILE A 106 0.06 1.84 12.97
CA ILE A 106 -1.12 1.50 12.19
C ILE A 106 -1.13 -0.01 12.18
N VAL A 107 -1.89 -0.59 13.11
CA VAL A 107 -2.12 -2.02 13.17
C VAL A 107 -3.16 -2.29 12.10
N VAL A 108 -2.73 -2.95 11.04
CA VAL A 108 -3.62 -3.51 10.03
C VAL A 108 -3.99 -4.91 10.50
N GLU A 109 -5.27 -5.12 10.80
CA GLU A 109 -5.79 -6.42 11.26
C GLU A 109 -6.16 -7.27 10.05
N CYS A 110 -5.54 -8.45 9.89
CA CYS A 110 -5.91 -9.38 8.83
C CYS A 110 -7.21 -10.12 9.21
N ARG A 111 -8.23 -10.01 8.37
CA ARG A 111 -9.59 -10.54 8.62
C ARG A 111 -9.83 -11.87 7.92
N LYS A 112 -9.33 -12.02 6.70
CA LYS A 112 -9.32 -13.26 5.92
C LYS A 112 -8.08 -13.24 5.03
N GLU A 113 -7.44 -14.39 4.88
CA GLU A 113 -6.32 -14.58 3.97
C GLU A 113 -6.43 -15.97 3.33
N GLY A 114 -6.14 -16.06 2.03
CA GLY A 114 -6.23 -17.31 1.28
C GLY A 114 -5.43 -17.26 -0.02
N LEU A 115 -5.23 -18.45 -0.61
CA LEU A 115 -4.63 -18.57 -1.93
C LEU A 115 -5.75 -18.67 -2.97
N VAL A 116 -5.68 -17.83 -3.99
CA VAL A 116 -6.65 -17.77 -5.08
C VAL A 116 -5.89 -17.68 -6.40
N ASN A 117 -6.56 -17.92 -7.52
CA ASN A 117 -6.08 -17.45 -8.82
C ASN A 117 -6.84 -16.19 -9.19
N TYR A 118 -6.21 -15.30 -9.95
CA TYR A 118 -6.90 -14.11 -10.47
C TYR A 118 -6.46 -13.83 -11.90
N LEU A 119 -7.35 -13.21 -12.69
CA LEU A 119 -7.01 -12.67 -14.00
C LEU A 119 -6.21 -11.39 -13.83
N THR A 120 -5.07 -11.31 -14.53
CA THR A 120 -4.28 -10.08 -14.49
C THR A 120 -4.99 -8.96 -15.26
N PRO A 121 -4.79 -7.69 -14.87
CA PRO A 121 -5.42 -6.56 -15.57
C PRO A 121 -5.15 -6.58 -17.07
N GLU A 122 -3.92 -6.94 -17.47
CA GLU A 122 -3.52 -7.01 -18.88
C GLU A 122 -4.31 -8.07 -19.67
N SER A 123 -4.78 -9.11 -18.98
CA SER A 123 -5.59 -10.18 -19.57
C SER A 123 -7.06 -9.77 -19.75
N LEU A 124 -7.57 -8.86 -18.93
CA LEU A 124 -8.94 -8.35 -19.03
C LEU A 124 -9.07 -7.28 -20.15
N GLU A 125 -7.97 -6.58 -20.44
CA GLU A 125 -7.92 -5.52 -21.46
C GLU A 125 -7.85 -6.03 -22.91
N GLN A 126 -7.65 -7.33 -23.14
CA GLN A 126 -7.56 -7.94 -24.47
C GLN A 126 -8.75 -8.85 -24.77
N PRO A 127 -9.85 -8.33 -25.36
CA PRO A 127 -10.98 -9.15 -25.78
C PRO A 127 -10.53 -10.21 -26.79
N GLY A 128 -10.67 -11.50 -26.44
CA GLY A 128 -10.32 -12.64 -27.29
C GLY A 128 -8.86 -13.12 -27.19
N GLY A 129 -8.04 -12.51 -26.33
CA GLY A 129 -6.71 -13.03 -25.98
C GLY A 129 -6.78 -14.20 -25.00
N PRO A 130 -5.72 -15.01 -24.88
CA PRO A 130 -5.65 -16.08 -23.88
C PRO A 130 -5.71 -15.49 -22.48
N GLN A 131 -6.62 -16.00 -21.66
CA GLN A 131 -6.79 -15.60 -20.28
C GLN A 131 -5.60 -16.07 -19.43
N LYS A 132 -4.81 -15.13 -18.89
CA LYS A 132 -3.65 -15.45 -18.05
C LYS A 132 -4.03 -15.40 -16.58
N TRP A 133 -4.26 -16.57 -16.02
CA TRP A 133 -4.47 -16.75 -14.59
C TRP A 133 -3.16 -16.77 -13.81
N GLU A 134 -3.10 -16.00 -12.73
CA GLU A 134 -1.95 -15.99 -11.82
C GLU A 134 -2.38 -16.39 -10.41
N LYS A 135 -1.64 -17.32 -9.80
CA LYS A 135 -1.81 -17.67 -8.40
C LYS A 135 -1.32 -16.52 -7.52
N CYS A 136 -2.17 -16.04 -6.61
CA CYS A 136 -1.84 -14.99 -5.66
C CYS A 136 -2.31 -15.33 -4.24
N ARG A 137 -1.83 -14.56 -3.26
CA ARG A 137 -2.40 -14.57 -1.91
C ARG A 137 -3.29 -13.35 -1.77
N LEU A 138 -4.58 -13.58 -1.53
CA LEU A 138 -5.58 -12.56 -1.29
C LEU A 138 -5.69 -12.33 0.21
N ALA A 139 -5.70 -11.07 0.64
CA ALA A 139 -5.86 -10.71 2.05
C ALA A 139 -6.89 -9.59 2.22
N LEU A 140 -7.95 -9.86 2.96
CA LEU A 140 -8.88 -8.84 3.46
C LEU A 140 -8.31 -8.29 4.77
N VAL A 141 -7.99 -7.01 4.77
CA VAL A 141 -7.39 -6.34 5.92
C VAL A 141 -8.23 -5.16 6.39
N LYS A 142 -8.33 -4.98 7.71
CA LYS A 142 -8.96 -3.84 8.34
C LYS A 142 -7.89 -2.80 8.66
N THR A 143 -8.03 -1.64 8.04
CA THR A 143 -7.17 -0.47 8.20
C THR A 143 -7.91 0.63 8.96
N VAL A 144 -7.22 1.74 9.26
CA VAL A 144 -7.86 2.93 9.83
C VAL A 144 -8.92 3.55 8.91
N GLY A 145 -8.80 3.35 7.59
CA GLY A 145 -9.72 3.85 6.57
C GLY A 145 -10.82 2.86 6.18
N GLY A 146 -11.02 1.79 6.95
CA GLY A 146 -11.95 0.71 6.62
C GLY A 146 -11.24 -0.52 6.06
N TYR A 147 -11.96 -1.32 5.29
CA TYR A 147 -11.43 -2.58 4.76
C TYR A 147 -10.73 -2.38 3.40
N MET A 148 -9.64 -3.09 3.20
CA MET A 148 -8.90 -3.16 1.95
C MET A 148 -8.67 -4.62 1.58
N LEU A 149 -8.82 -4.94 0.31
CA LEU A 149 -8.47 -6.22 -0.26
C LEU A 149 -7.10 -6.09 -0.94
N GLU A 150 -6.13 -6.90 -0.55
CA GLU A 150 -4.74 -6.85 -1.03
C GLU A 150 -4.37 -8.13 -1.80
N PHE A 151 -3.81 -7.95 -3.00
CA PHE A 151 -3.33 -9.03 -3.86
C PHE A 151 -1.82 -9.12 -3.80
N TYR A 152 -1.30 -10.23 -3.28
CA TYR A 152 0.13 -10.52 -3.23
C TYR A 152 0.50 -11.49 -4.35
N SER A 153 1.10 -10.97 -5.41
CA SER A 153 1.63 -11.75 -6.52
C SER A 153 3.14 -11.50 -6.65
N PRO A 154 3.99 -12.53 -6.49
CA PRO A 154 3.66 -13.92 -6.15
C PRO A 154 3.12 -14.05 -4.70
N PRO A 155 2.47 -15.18 -4.32
CA PRO A 155 1.81 -15.34 -3.01
C PRO A 155 2.70 -15.04 -1.78
N LYS A 156 3.99 -15.33 -1.91
CA LYS A 156 5.00 -15.13 -0.85
C LYS A 156 5.55 -13.70 -0.79
N ALA A 157 5.08 -12.81 -1.66
CA ALA A 157 5.56 -11.43 -1.73
C ALA A 157 5.37 -10.71 -0.38
N GLN A 158 6.37 -9.90 -0.03
CA GLN A 158 6.33 -9.11 1.19
C GLN A 158 5.52 -7.81 1.05
N LYS A 159 5.15 -7.43 -0.17
CA LYS A 159 4.31 -6.27 -0.45
C LYS A 159 3.20 -6.69 -1.41
N PRO A 160 1.99 -6.13 -1.29
CA PRO A 160 0.95 -6.38 -2.27
C PRO A 160 1.37 -5.79 -3.62
N ARG A 161 1.02 -6.49 -4.71
CA ARG A 161 1.18 -6.00 -6.07
C ARG A 161 0.11 -4.94 -6.37
N SER A 162 -1.11 -5.18 -5.89
CA SER A 162 -2.25 -4.29 -6.03
C SER A 162 -3.17 -4.44 -4.81
N GLY A 163 -4.06 -3.46 -4.61
CA GLY A 163 -5.09 -3.53 -3.59
C GLY A 163 -6.23 -2.57 -3.91
N VAL A 164 -7.41 -2.88 -3.40
CA VAL A 164 -8.64 -2.10 -3.58
C VAL A 164 -9.28 -1.84 -2.23
N PHE A 165 -9.64 -0.59 -1.95
CA PHE A 165 -10.44 -0.29 -0.77
C PHE A 165 -11.86 -0.81 -0.98
N CYS A 166 -12.41 -1.55 -0.01
CA CYS A 166 -13.71 -2.19 -0.16
C CYS A 166 -14.86 -1.18 -0.35
N PHE A 167 -14.70 0.06 0.14
CA PHE A 167 -15.73 1.10 -0.08
C PHE A 167 -15.78 1.62 -1.52
N LEU A 168 -14.76 1.34 -2.35
CA LEU A 168 -14.73 1.68 -3.78
C LEU A 168 -15.33 0.55 -4.64
N ILE A 169 -15.65 -0.60 -4.06
CA ILE A 169 -16.25 -1.72 -4.78
C ILE A 169 -17.74 -1.41 -4.97
N SER A 170 -18.15 -1.26 -6.23
CA SER A 170 -19.52 -0.97 -6.63
C SER A 170 -20.31 -2.24 -6.97
N GLU A 171 -19.62 -3.32 -7.33
CA GLU A 171 -20.23 -4.61 -7.68
C GLU A 171 -19.35 -5.75 -7.14
N ALA A 172 -19.96 -6.70 -6.44
CA ALA A 172 -19.34 -7.95 -6.04
C ALA A 172 -20.34 -9.08 -6.28
N ARG A 173 -19.97 -10.04 -7.14
CA ARG A 173 -20.86 -11.15 -7.49
C ARG A 173 -20.10 -12.35 -8.04
N GLU A 174 -20.78 -13.49 -8.07
CA GLU A 174 -20.37 -14.64 -8.86
C GLU A 174 -20.38 -14.31 -10.36
N THR A 175 -19.40 -14.85 -11.08
CA THR A 175 -19.41 -14.80 -12.54
C THR A 175 -20.39 -15.83 -13.08
N THR A 176 -20.95 -15.56 -14.25
CA THR A 176 -21.74 -16.53 -15.00
C THR A 176 -20.84 -17.43 -15.86
N ALA A 177 -21.34 -18.61 -16.23
CA ALA A 177 -20.62 -19.52 -17.14
C ALA A 177 -20.36 -18.91 -18.52
N LEU A 178 -21.11 -17.88 -18.94
CA LEU A 178 -20.84 -17.17 -20.19
C LEU A 178 -19.60 -16.28 -20.09
N GLU A 179 -19.36 -15.70 -18.91
CA GLU A 179 -18.19 -14.86 -18.64
C GLU A 179 -16.94 -15.70 -18.42
N MET A 180 -17.09 -16.79 -17.67
CA MET A 180 -16.03 -17.73 -17.31
C MET A 180 -16.44 -19.18 -17.63
N PRO A 181 -16.33 -19.63 -18.90
CA PRO A 181 -16.85 -20.94 -19.31
C PRO A 181 -16.05 -22.13 -18.81
N ASP A 182 -14.74 -21.97 -18.62
CA ASP A 182 -13.82 -23.06 -18.23
C ASP A 182 -13.41 -23.00 -16.75
N HIS A 183 -13.98 -22.07 -15.98
CA HIS A 183 -13.63 -21.83 -14.58
C HIS A 183 -14.86 -21.84 -13.69
N GLU A 184 -14.77 -22.55 -12.57
CA GLU A 184 -15.79 -22.61 -11.54
C GLU A 184 -15.32 -21.86 -10.28
N ASN A 185 -16.24 -21.56 -9.36
CA ASN A 185 -15.93 -20.86 -8.11
C ASN A 185 -15.28 -19.48 -8.33
N THR A 186 -15.68 -18.83 -9.42
CA THR A 186 -15.18 -17.51 -9.80
C THR A 186 -16.15 -16.40 -9.45
N PHE A 187 -15.58 -15.30 -8.98
CA PHE A 187 -16.31 -14.08 -8.65
C PHE A 187 -15.60 -12.85 -9.21
N VAL A 188 -16.38 -11.81 -9.49
CA VAL A 188 -15.92 -10.54 -10.03
C VAL A 188 -16.15 -9.42 -9.02
N LEU A 189 -15.15 -8.56 -8.89
CA LEU A 189 -15.22 -7.30 -8.15
C LEU A 189 -15.02 -6.15 -9.14
N LYS A 190 -16.02 -5.27 -9.24
CA LYS A 190 -15.87 -3.99 -9.96
C LYS A 190 -15.73 -2.87 -8.95
N ALA A 191 -14.75 -2.02 -9.18
CA ALA A 191 -14.47 -0.85 -8.38
C ALA A 191 -14.43 0.41 -9.26
N ASP A 192 -14.33 1.56 -8.60
CA ASP A 192 -14.19 2.85 -9.26
C ASP A 192 -13.03 2.87 -10.29
N ASN A 193 -13.11 3.80 -11.23
CA ASN A 193 -12.14 3.98 -12.33
C ASN A 193 -12.01 2.77 -13.26
N ASN A 194 -13.12 2.04 -13.50
CA ASN A 194 -13.17 0.88 -14.38
C ASN A 194 -12.20 -0.24 -13.97
N MET A 195 -11.88 -0.35 -12.68
CA MET A 195 -11.04 -1.42 -12.17
C MET A 195 -11.89 -2.68 -11.96
N GLU A 196 -11.49 -3.78 -12.58
CA GLU A 196 -12.17 -5.07 -12.48
C GLU A 196 -11.19 -6.16 -12.05
N TYR A 197 -11.63 -7.04 -11.17
CA TYR A 197 -10.89 -8.21 -10.71
C TYR A 197 -11.76 -9.44 -10.87
N VAL A 198 -11.26 -10.45 -11.57
CA VAL A 198 -11.87 -11.80 -11.61
C VAL A 198 -10.99 -12.75 -10.82
N ILE A 199 -11.59 -13.43 -9.86
CA ILE A 199 -10.89 -14.23 -8.85
C ILE A 199 -11.52 -15.63 -8.82
N GLU A 200 -10.68 -16.65 -8.84
CA GLU A 200 -11.04 -18.06 -8.70
C GLU A 200 -10.64 -18.54 -7.29
N ALA A 201 -11.65 -18.94 -6.51
CA ALA A 201 -11.46 -19.51 -5.18
C ALA A 201 -11.18 -21.02 -5.25
N ALA A 202 -10.78 -21.61 -4.12
CA ALA A 202 -10.49 -23.04 -4.08
C ALA A 202 -11.73 -23.93 -4.27
N ASP A 203 -12.87 -23.48 -3.74
CA ASP A 203 -14.16 -24.15 -3.82
C ASP A 203 -15.30 -23.12 -3.61
N VAL A 204 -16.55 -23.60 -3.70
CA VAL A 204 -17.75 -22.77 -3.56
C VAL A 204 -17.88 -22.13 -2.18
N ASP A 205 -17.45 -22.81 -1.11
CA ASP A 205 -17.56 -22.30 0.26
C ASP A 205 -16.51 -21.21 0.52
N ASP A 206 -15.29 -21.38 -0.01
CA ASP A 206 -14.27 -20.34 0.03
C ASP A 206 -14.70 -19.12 -0.77
N MET A 207 -15.27 -19.31 -1.98
CA MET A 207 -15.84 -18.23 -2.78
C MET A 207 -16.92 -17.45 -2.02
N LYS A 208 -17.91 -18.14 -1.45
CA LYS A 208 -19.03 -17.51 -0.72
C LYS A 208 -18.60 -16.80 0.56
N SER A 209 -17.49 -17.24 1.16
CA SER A 209 -16.94 -16.63 2.37
C SER A 209 -15.96 -15.49 2.09
N TRP A 210 -15.51 -15.32 0.84
CA TRP A 210 -14.80 -14.11 0.37
C TRP A 210 -15.79 -12.95 0.17
#